data_AF-A0A416VCC3-F1
#
_entry.id   AF-A0A416VCC3-F1
#
_cell.length_a   1.000
_cell.length_b   1.000
_cell.length_c   1.000
_cell.angle_alpha   90.00
_cell.angle_beta   90.00
_cell.angle_gamma   90.00
#
_symmetry.space_group_name_H-M   'P 1'
#
loop_
_entity.id
_entity.type
_entity.pdbx_description
1 polymer ?
#
loop_
_entity_poly.entity_id
_entity_poly.type
_entity_poly.pdbx_seq_one_letter_code
_entity_poly.pdbx_strand_id
1 'polypeptide(L)'
;MKFENCKEYCSLKNNKENIRKLMKEFDCEASGKSNLIRPLVTDENGRFDEKKAEKLITELVEDMDRYGYRYKMWLGHITAENALPEQKSFCRYVRMYLYLAIKMSLLDFSQYGFLMDNIPNGSFDNLLSGCIDFESNNDKDTLLFEYIVDGWIGDAGIISWCVFAFDYSHPDNKPDWMSDKVYKRMQEIEEEMLEDLDSNDMEELNDMEDMEDMEDMEDLGDMDDFDIDDIDIVEPIYDNLDADEFVDEGFLQDGHDADESKTIVSVCDQMEDSDKVCSCFASFLDMIYSDEVPYSYLSQMRKAVEGMLDTYMWDHGLSIYSSMDSLKRSKLYLEKAAEKTAYLNAQRKNRL
;
A
#
# COMPACT_ATOMS: atom_id res chain seq x y z
N MET A 1 -16.49 -41.14 6.60
CA MET A 1 -16.73 -39.90 5.83
C MET A 1 -15.37 -39.35 5.45
N LYS A 2 -15.02 -39.36 4.16
CA LYS A 2 -13.69 -38.95 3.68
C LYS A 2 -13.85 -37.80 2.68
N PHE A 3 -13.16 -36.69 2.96
CA PHE A 3 -12.58 -35.70 2.04
C PHE A 3 -13.02 -35.72 0.55
N GLU A 4 -14.28 -35.39 0.25
CA GLU A 4 -14.70 -35.00 -1.12
C GLU A 4 -14.91 -33.48 -1.26
N ASN A 5 -14.88 -32.71 -0.16
CA ASN A 5 -15.19 -31.26 -0.17
C ASN A 5 -14.00 -30.32 -0.45
N CYS A 6 -12.75 -30.79 -0.45
CA CYS A 6 -11.60 -29.89 -0.66
C CYS A 6 -11.50 -29.36 -2.09
N LYS A 7 -11.72 -30.20 -3.11
CA LYS A 7 -11.56 -29.78 -4.52
C LYS A 7 -12.62 -28.77 -4.97
N GLU A 8 -13.86 -28.93 -4.53
CA GLU A 8 -14.91 -27.95 -4.83
C GLU A 8 -14.64 -26.61 -4.14
N TYR A 9 -14.22 -26.63 -2.87
CA TYR A 9 -13.89 -25.42 -2.11
C TYR A 9 -12.70 -24.65 -2.71
N CYS A 10 -11.59 -25.33 -3.03
CA CYS A 10 -10.45 -24.72 -3.71
C CYS A 10 -10.82 -24.15 -5.08
N SER A 11 -11.66 -24.87 -5.87
CA SER A 11 -12.14 -24.35 -7.16
C SER A 11 -13.03 -23.11 -7.01
N LEU A 12 -13.77 -22.99 -5.91
CA LEU A 12 -14.63 -21.85 -5.62
C LEU A 12 -13.81 -20.64 -5.13
N LYS A 13 -12.78 -20.87 -4.30
CA LYS A 13 -11.81 -19.86 -3.85
C LYS A 13 -11.05 -19.25 -5.04
N ASN A 14 -10.47 -20.10 -5.90
CA ASN A 14 -9.73 -19.65 -7.09
C ASN A 14 -10.62 -18.89 -8.10
N ASN A 15 -11.91 -19.27 -8.23
CA ASN A 15 -12.84 -18.53 -9.07
C ASN A 15 -13.21 -17.16 -8.48
N LYS A 16 -13.34 -17.05 -7.15
CA LYS A 16 -13.62 -15.78 -6.48
C LYS A 16 -12.44 -14.81 -6.61
N GLU A 17 -11.21 -15.29 -6.43
CA GLU A 17 -10.01 -14.46 -6.58
C GLU A 17 -9.84 -13.94 -8.01
N ASN A 18 -10.00 -14.81 -9.01
CA ASN A 18 -9.96 -14.40 -10.42
C ASN A 18 -11.05 -13.38 -10.77
N ILE A 19 -12.27 -13.57 -10.26
CA ILE A 19 -13.36 -12.60 -10.44
C ILE A 19 -13.00 -11.26 -9.80
N ARG A 20 -12.50 -11.26 -8.56
CA ARG A 20 -12.07 -10.04 -7.86
C ARG A 20 -10.98 -9.29 -8.64
N LYS A 21 -10.01 -10.02 -9.17
CA LYS A 21 -8.94 -9.45 -10.01
C LYS A 21 -9.51 -8.79 -11.27
N LEU A 22 -10.33 -9.51 -12.03
CA LEU A 22 -10.99 -8.98 -13.24
C LEU A 22 -11.86 -7.76 -12.94
N MET A 23 -12.57 -7.77 -11.80
CA MET A 23 -13.36 -6.64 -11.37
C MET A 23 -12.49 -5.42 -11.03
N LYS A 24 -11.37 -5.62 -10.33
CA LYS A 24 -10.42 -4.55 -10.04
C LYS A 24 -9.85 -3.94 -11.32
N GLU A 25 -9.47 -4.77 -12.29
CA GLU A 25 -8.98 -4.32 -13.61
C GLU A 25 -10.05 -3.53 -14.37
N PHE A 26 -11.29 -4.02 -14.41
CA PHE A 26 -12.40 -3.33 -15.05
C PHE A 26 -12.72 -1.99 -14.37
N ASP A 27 -12.75 -1.96 -13.03
CA ASP A 27 -12.99 -0.74 -12.27
C ASP A 27 -11.89 0.29 -12.50
N CYS A 28 -10.62 -0.14 -12.59
CA CYS A 28 -9.50 0.73 -12.90
C CYS A 28 -9.65 1.38 -14.29
N GLU A 29 -10.03 0.59 -15.29
CA GLU A 29 -10.26 1.10 -16.65
C GLU A 29 -11.48 2.02 -16.72
N ALA A 30 -12.61 1.61 -16.15
CA ALA A 30 -13.87 2.36 -16.17
C ALA A 30 -13.78 3.67 -15.36
N SER A 31 -13.08 3.65 -14.23
CA SER A 31 -12.85 4.86 -13.42
C SER A 31 -11.95 5.87 -14.12
N GLY A 32 -11.19 5.44 -15.13
CA GLY A 32 -10.17 6.26 -15.80
C GLY A 32 -8.83 6.26 -15.07
N LYS A 33 -8.68 5.52 -13.97
CA LYS A 33 -7.43 5.45 -13.19
C LYS A 33 -6.30 4.74 -13.94
N SER A 34 -6.62 3.92 -14.95
CA SER A 34 -5.63 3.31 -15.84
C SER A 34 -4.94 4.30 -16.79
N ASN A 35 -5.43 5.53 -16.91
CA ASN A 35 -4.80 6.55 -17.75
C ASN A 35 -3.37 6.85 -17.29
N LEU A 36 -2.48 7.10 -18.25
CA LEU A 36 -1.07 7.37 -17.98
C LEU A 36 -0.87 8.79 -17.44
N ILE A 37 -0.05 8.92 -16.40
CA ILE A 37 0.38 10.21 -15.83
C ILE A 37 1.43 10.87 -16.75
N ARG A 38 2.31 10.06 -17.36
CA ARG A 38 3.49 10.53 -18.11
C ARG A 38 3.19 11.71 -19.07
N PRO A 39 2.16 11.68 -19.93
CA PRO A 39 1.87 12.79 -20.85
C PRO A 39 1.59 14.14 -20.17
N LEU A 40 1.16 14.12 -18.90
CA LEU A 40 0.82 15.31 -18.13
C LEU A 40 2.01 15.90 -17.39
N VAL A 41 3.10 15.14 -17.21
CA VAL A 41 4.24 15.52 -16.36
C VAL A 41 5.57 15.50 -17.10
N THR A 42 5.59 15.19 -18.39
CA THR A 42 6.81 15.22 -19.21
C THR A 42 6.81 16.32 -20.26
N ASP A 43 8.00 16.76 -20.67
CA ASP A 43 8.23 17.69 -21.78
C ASP A 43 8.02 17.00 -23.15
N GLU A 44 8.31 17.73 -24.23
CA GLU A 44 8.23 17.24 -25.61
C GLU A 44 9.24 16.11 -25.93
N ASN A 45 10.28 15.94 -25.11
CA ASN A 45 11.28 14.90 -25.23
C ASN A 45 11.00 13.70 -24.31
N GLY A 46 9.89 13.72 -23.55
CA GLY A 46 9.53 12.67 -22.59
C GLY A 46 10.32 12.75 -21.27
N ARG A 47 11.03 13.84 -21.00
CA ARG A 47 11.74 14.10 -19.74
C ARG A 47 10.81 14.72 -18.71
N PHE A 48 11.13 14.57 -17.43
CA PHE A 48 10.29 15.13 -16.37
C PHE A 48 10.24 16.65 -16.43
N ASP A 49 9.03 17.23 -16.43
CA ASP A 49 8.81 18.68 -16.42
C ASP A 49 8.23 19.09 -15.07
N GLU A 50 9.08 19.73 -14.26
CA GLU A 50 8.75 20.19 -12.91
C GLU A 50 7.53 21.11 -12.87
N LYS A 51 7.36 21.99 -13.87
CA LYS A 51 6.24 22.95 -13.88
C LYS A 51 4.94 22.26 -14.20
N LYS A 52 4.98 21.28 -15.10
CA LYS A 52 3.82 20.45 -15.41
C LYS A 52 3.43 19.56 -14.23
N ALA A 53 4.40 18.96 -13.56
CA ALA A 53 4.19 18.17 -12.36
C ALA A 53 3.56 19.01 -11.23
N GLU A 54 4.11 20.20 -10.92
CA GLU A 54 3.55 21.08 -9.89
C GLU A 54 2.11 21.53 -10.23
N LYS A 55 1.82 21.75 -11.52
CA LYS A 55 0.46 22.07 -11.97
C LYS A 55 -0.51 20.91 -11.70
N LEU A 56 -0.13 19.68 -12.08
CA LEU A 56 -0.93 18.48 -11.83
C LEU A 56 -1.12 18.26 -10.33
N ILE A 57 -0.05 18.36 -9.53
CA ILE A 57 -0.09 18.21 -8.07
C ILE A 57 -1.03 19.25 -7.45
N THR A 58 -0.96 20.52 -7.89
CA THR A 58 -1.83 21.58 -7.38
C THR A 58 -3.31 21.25 -7.65
N GLU A 59 -3.63 20.83 -8.86
CA GLU A 59 -4.99 20.45 -9.25
C GLU A 59 -5.51 19.23 -8.47
N LEU A 60 -4.67 18.19 -8.33
CA LEU A 60 -4.97 17.02 -7.51
C LEU A 60 -5.20 17.38 -6.03
N VAL A 61 -4.39 18.28 -5.46
CA VAL A 61 -4.59 18.73 -4.08
C VAL A 61 -5.88 19.53 -3.93
N GLU A 62 -6.25 20.35 -4.91
CA GLU A 62 -7.54 21.05 -4.94
C GLU A 62 -8.71 20.06 -5.03
N ASP A 63 -8.59 19.00 -5.82
CA ASP A 63 -9.58 17.93 -5.94
C ASP A 63 -9.74 17.15 -4.64
N MET A 64 -8.61 16.82 -4.00
CA MET A 64 -8.60 16.24 -2.67
C MET A 64 -9.33 17.14 -1.67
N ASP A 65 -9.00 18.44 -1.64
CA ASP A 65 -9.62 19.43 -0.74
C ASP A 65 -11.14 19.52 -0.96
N ARG A 66 -11.57 19.63 -2.23
CA ARG A 66 -12.98 19.64 -2.62
C ARG A 66 -13.71 18.38 -2.13
N TYR A 67 -13.08 17.21 -2.31
CA TYR A 67 -13.63 15.94 -1.88
C TYR A 67 -13.74 15.87 -0.34
N GLY A 68 -12.64 16.05 0.38
CA GLY A 68 -12.65 15.89 1.83
C GLY A 68 -13.47 16.95 2.56
N TYR A 69 -13.58 18.18 2.03
CA TYR A 69 -14.54 19.16 2.55
C TYR A 69 -16.00 18.68 2.41
N ARG A 70 -16.37 18.16 1.23
CA ARG A 70 -17.72 17.64 0.97
C ARG A 70 -18.08 16.47 1.88
N TYR A 71 -17.13 15.59 2.13
CA TYR A 71 -17.32 14.38 2.96
C TYR A 71 -16.91 14.57 4.42
N LYS A 72 -16.60 15.80 4.85
CA LYS A 72 -16.26 16.16 6.23
C LYS A 72 -15.05 15.41 6.79
N MET A 73 -14.08 15.10 5.94
CA MET A 73 -12.80 14.51 6.34
C MET A 73 -11.95 15.48 7.15
N TRP A 74 -12.11 16.79 6.89
CA TRP A 74 -11.48 17.87 7.63
C TRP A 74 -12.37 19.11 7.76
N LEU A 75 -12.03 19.96 8.73
CA LEU A 75 -12.77 21.19 9.03
C LEU A 75 -12.32 22.34 8.13
N GLY A 76 -13.12 22.69 7.13
CA GLY A 76 -12.78 23.78 6.21
C GLY A 76 -11.93 23.30 5.04
N HIS A 77 -11.04 24.16 4.53
CA HIS A 77 -10.24 23.86 3.33
C HIS A 77 -8.77 23.75 3.67
N ILE A 78 -8.13 22.63 3.33
CA ILE A 78 -6.69 22.40 3.61
C ILE A 78 -5.77 23.26 2.72
N THR A 79 -6.30 23.76 1.59
CA THR A 79 -5.57 24.65 0.67
C THR A 79 -5.69 26.13 1.03
N ALA A 80 -6.54 26.49 1.99
CA ALA A 80 -6.81 27.89 2.33
C ALA A 80 -5.63 28.55 3.07
N GLU A 81 -5.40 29.84 2.82
CA GLU A 81 -4.34 30.61 3.50
C GLU A 81 -4.51 30.62 5.04
N ASN A 82 -5.76 30.60 5.50
CA ASN A 82 -6.14 30.59 6.91
C ASN A 82 -6.35 29.18 7.48
N ALA A 83 -5.96 28.13 6.76
CA ALA A 83 -6.02 26.76 7.25
C ALA A 83 -5.22 26.60 8.57
N LEU A 84 -5.67 25.67 9.42
CA LEU A 84 -5.01 25.35 10.67
C LEU A 84 -3.57 24.84 10.42
N PRO A 85 -2.63 25.01 11.36
CA PRO A 85 -1.27 24.50 11.21
C PRO A 85 -1.21 23.04 10.77
N GLU A 86 -2.01 22.18 11.39
CA GLU A 86 -2.08 20.74 11.10
C GLU A 86 -2.59 20.45 9.69
N GLN A 87 -3.51 21.28 9.18
CA GLN A 87 -4.02 21.18 7.80
C GLN A 87 -2.97 21.61 6.78
N LYS A 88 -2.17 22.62 7.11
CA LYS A 88 -1.05 23.05 6.28
C LYS A 88 0.04 21.97 6.23
N SER A 89 0.32 21.34 7.37
CA SER A 89 1.21 20.19 7.44
C SER A 89 0.68 19.02 6.61
N PHE A 90 -0.60 18.66 6.74
CA PHE A 90 -1.19 17.62 5.91
C PHE A 90 -1.16 17.97 4.40
N CYS A 91 -1.49 19.20 4.02
CA CYS A 91 -1.42 19.65 2.63
C CYS A 91 0.02 19.55 2.06
N ARG A 92 1.03 19.91 2.87
CA ARG A 92 2.44 19.74 2.51
C ARG A 92 2.82 18.26 2.36
N TYR A 93 2.37 17.41 3.28
CA TYR A 93 2.54 15.96 3.19
C TYR A 93 1.97 15.38 1.89
N VAL A 94 0.72 15.73 1.56
CA VAL A 94 0.07 15.28 0.32
C VAL A 94 0.85 15.72 -0.92
N ARG A 95 1.31 16.97 -0.97
CA ARG A 95 2.12 17.48 -2.08
C ARG A 95 3.41 16.68 -2.27
N MET A 96 4.10 16.36 -1.17
CA MET A 96 5.33 15.57 -1.20
C MET A 96 5.07 14.13 -1.62
N TYR A 97 4.03 13.51 -1.08
CA TYR A 97 3.56 12.18 -1.49
C TYR A 97 3.27 12.15 -3.00
N LEU A 98 2.49 13.10 -3.53
CA LEU A 98 2.16 13.15 -4.97
C LEU A 98 3.39 13.35 -5.83
N TYR A 99 4.31 14.24 -5.41
CA TYR A 99 5.58 14.45 -6.11
C TYR A 99 6.40 13.15 -6.20
N LEU A 100 6.56 12.45 -5.08
CA LEU A 100 7.30 11.19 -5.03
C LEU A 100 6.61 10.11 -5.85
N ALA A 101 5.29 9.94 -5.70
CA ALA A 101 4.52 8.95 -6.43
C ALA A 101 4.55 9.18 -7.94
N ILE A 102 4.50 10.44 -8.40
CA ILE A 102 4.69 10.80 -9.81
C ILE A 102 6.12 10.47 -10.25
N LYS A 103 7.14 10.83 -9.47
CA LYS A 103 8.55 10.52 -9.81
C LYS A 103 8.78 9.02 -9.94
N MET A 104 8.36 8.22 -8.96
CA MET A 104 8.48 6.76 -8.99
C MET A 104 7.71 6.14 -10.16
N SER A 105 6.56 6.71 -10.52
CA SER A 105 5.73 6.28 -11.66
C SER A 105 6.41 6.47 -13.02
N LEU A 106 7.51 7.22 -13.10
CA LEU A 106 8.25 7.43 -14.35
C LEU A 106 9.45 6.49 -14.51
N LEU A 107 9.85 5.81 -13.45
CA LEU A 107 11.00 4.92 -13.40
C LEU A 107 10.61 3.52 -13.84
N ASP A 108 11.56 2.79 -14.43
CA ASP A 108 11.40 1.37 -14.73
C ASP A 108 11.92 0.52 -13.57
N PHE A 109 10.98 -0.08 -12.84
CA PHE A 109 11.22 -1.00 -11.73
C PHE A 109 11.08 -2.48 -12.14
N SER A 110 10.91 -2.80 -13.43
CA SER A 110 10.65 -4.17 -13.88
C SER A 110 11.68 -5.20 -13.41
N GLN A 111 12.93 -4.79 -13.23
CA GLN A 111 14.01 -5.62 -12.72
C GLN A 111 13.87 -5.99 -11.22
N TYR A 112 13.04 -5.29 -10.46
CA TYR A 112 12.80 -5.52 -9.03
C TYR A 112 11.48 -6.24 -8.75
N GLY A 113 10.81 -6.76 -9.78
CA GLY A 113 9.52 -7.44 -9.62
C GLY A 113 9.57 -8.75 -8.84
N PHE A 114 10.76 -9.21 -8.45
CA PHE A 114 10.94 -10.33 -7.52
C PHE A 114 10.95 -9.90 -6.04
N LEU A 115 11.08 -8.59 -5.77
CA LEU A 115 11.12 -8.00 -4.41
C LEU A 115 9.85 -7.22 -4.07
N MET A 116 9.05 -6.85 -5.07
CA MET A 116 7.87 -6.00 -4.90
C MET A 116 6.72 -6.51 -5.75
N ASP A 117 5.58 -6.78 -5.12
CA ASP A 117 4.37 -7.23 -5.81
C ASP A 117 3.64 -6.07 -6.51
N ASN A 118 3.74 -4.85 -5.96
CA ASN A 118 3.10 -3.64 -6.50
C ASN A 118 4.10 -2.67 -7.12
N ILE A 119 4.65 -3.02 -8.29
CA ILE A 119 5.57 -2.16 -9.05
C ILE A 119 4.85 -0.92 -9.62
N PRO A 120 5.46 0.27 -9.59
CA PRO A 120 4.93 1.44 -10.28
C PRO A 120 4.73 1.20 -11.79
N ASN A 121 3.52 1.47 -12.29
CA ASN A 121 3.10 1.26 -13.67
C ASN A 121 2.83 2.55 -14.48
N GLY A 122 3.00 3.74 -13.88
CA GLY A 122 2.86 5.01 -14.59
C GLY A 122 1.43 5.54 -14.74
N SER A 123 0.42 4.81 -14.26
CA SER A 123 -0.99 5.22 -14.32
C SER A 123 -1.42 6.09 -13.12
N PHE A 124 -2.64 6.59 -13.12
CA PHE A 124 -3.20 7.27 -11.94
C PHE A 124 -3.55 6.31 -10.79
N ASP A 125 -3.89 5.06 -11.09
CA ASP A 125 -4.10 4.01 -10.08
C ASP A 125 -2.85 3.76 -9.24
N ASN A 126 -1.70 4.05 -9.85
CA ASN A 126 -0.40 4.03 -9.24
C ASN A 126 -0.27 5.01 -8.06
N LEU A 127 -0.96 6.16 -8.11
CA LEU A 127 -1.02 7.05 -6.95
C LEU A 127 -1.75 6.32 -5.81
N LEU A 128 -2.94 5.80 -6.05
CA LEU A 128 -3.70 5.06 -5.04
C LEU A 128 -2.94 3.86 -4.47
N SER A 129 -2.24 3.12 -5.32
CA SER A 129 -1.43 1.96 -4.91
C SER A 129 -0.19 2.34 -4.11
N GLY A 130 0.36 3.53 -4.33
CA GLY A 130 1.47 4.06 -3.54
C GLY A 130 1.06 4.66 -2.19
N CYS A 131 -0.24 4.79 -1.93
CA CYS A 131 -0.75 5.30 -0.66
C CYS A 131 -0.63 4.26 0.45
N ILE A 132 -0.11 4.67 1.60
CA ILE A 132 -0.02 3.85 2.81
C ILE A 132 -1.17 4.26 3.72
N ASP A 133 -1.90 3.27 4.22
CA ASP A 133 -2.85 3.46 5.32
C ASP A 133 -2.13 3.16 6.63
N PHE A 134 -2.05 4.16 7.51
CA PHE A 134 -1.64 3.96 8.90
C PHE A 134 -2.91 3.73 9.71
N GLU A 135 -3.15 2.49 10.12
CA GLU A 135 -4.24 2.03 10.99
C GLU A 135 -3.90 2.17 12.49
N SER A 136 -2.61 2.32 12.80
CA SER A 136 -2.15 2.62 14.15
C SER A 136 -0.85 3.45 14.14
N ASN A 137 -0.45 3.97 15.31
CA ASN A 137 0.89 4.55 15.46
C ASN A 137 1.99 3.48 15.35
N ASN A 138 1.69 2.23 15.71
CA ASN A 138 2.65 1.13 15.66
C ASN A 138 3.00 0.77 14.22
N ASP A 139 2.09 0.99 13.27
CA ASP A 139 2.34 0.73 11.84
C ASP A 139 3.51 1.56 11.31
N LYS A 140 3.78 2.73 11.90
CA LYS A 140 4.94 3.55 11.54
C LYS A 140 6.25 2.86 11.94
N ASP A 141 6.27 2.19 13.08
CA ASP A 141 7.45 1.51 13.61
C ASP A 141 7.66 0.16 12.94
N THR A 142 6.59 -0.53 12.53
CA THR A 142 6.67 -1.76 11.72
C THR A 142 7.50 -1.54 10.45
N LEU A 143 7.39 -0.38 9.79
CA LEU A 143 8.18 -0.07 8.60
C LEU A 143 9.69 -0.04 8.88
N LEU A 144 10.11 0.54 10.01
CA LEU A 144 11.53 0.59 10.38
C LEU A 144 11.99 -0.77 10.91
N PHE A 145 11.11 -1.48 11.62
CA PHE A 145 11.37 -2.84 12.10
C PHE A 145 11.67 -3.79 10.94
N GLU A 146 10.83 -3.82 9.90
CA GLU A 146 11.06 -4.61 8.68
C GLU A 146 12.44 -4.28 8.07
N TYR A 147 12.76 -2.98 7.98
CA TYR A 147 14.05 -2.56 7.46
C TYR A 147 15.23 -3.03 8.32
N ILE A 148 15.12 -2.98 9.66
CA ILE A 148 16.16 -3.43 10.59
C ILE A 148 16.41 -4.94 10.43
N VAL A 149 15.34 -5.73 10.35
CA VAL A 149 15.41 -7.20 10.35
C VAL A 149 15.80 -7.74 8.99
N ASP A 150 15.15 -7.26 7.93
CA ASP A 150 15.25 -7.84 6.59
C ASP A 150 16.17 -7.04 5.66
N GLY A 151 16.50 -5.79 6.02
CA GLY A 151 17.29 -4.88 5.18
C GLY A 151 16.49 -4.24 4.04
N TRP A 152 15.17 -4.39 4.01
CA TRP A 152 14.26 -3.78 3.04
C TRP A 152 12.86 -3.61 3.66
N ILE A 153 11.99 -2.81 3.02
CA ILE A 153 10.61 -2.58 3.46
C ILE A 153 9.65 -3.17 2.45
N GLY A 154 8.81 -4.12 2.88
CA GLY A 154 7.87 -4.83 2.03
C GLY A 154 6.54 -4.11 1.85
N ASP A 155 6.04 -4.06 0.62
CA ASP A 155 4.67 -3.66 0.28
C ASP A 155 4.12 -2.36 0.91
N ALA A 156 5.00 -1.41 1.27
CA ALA A 156 4.64 -0.13 1.87
C ALA A 156 4.49 0.99 0.82
N GLY A 157 3.95 0.65 -0.36
CA GLY A 157 3.66 1.60 -1.43
C GLY A 157 4.84 2.54 -1.75
N ILE A 158 4.61 3.85 -1.62
CA ILE A 158 5.62 4.86 -1.96
C ILE A 158 6.91 4.77 -1.13
N ILE A 159 6.82 4.31 0.13
CA ILE A 159 8.00 4.20 1.00
C ILE A 159 8.91 3.11 0.46
N SER A 160 8.39 1.91 0.19
CA SER A 160 9.15 0.83 -0.44
C SER A 160 9.76 1.30 -1.76
N TRP A 161 8.96 1.88 -2.65
CA TRP A 161 9.46 2.32 -3.97
C TRP A 161 10.63 3.30 -3.86
N CYS A 162 10.55 4.27 -2.93
CA CYS A 162 11.62 5.22 -2.70
C CYS A 162 12.85 4.56 -2.07
N VAL A 163 12.71 3.76 -1.00
CA VAL A 163 13.83 3.03 -0.37
C VAL A 163 14.56 2.17 -1.40
N PHE A 164 13.81 1.39 -2.20
CA PHE A 164 14.37 0.59 -3.29
C PHE A 164 15.11 1.43 -4.34
N ALA A 165 14.54 2.55 -4.76
CA ALA A 165 15.20 3.45 -5.70
C ALA A 165 16.53 3.99 -5.16
N PHE A 166 16.64 4.20 -3.85
CA PHE A 166 17.83 4.80 -3.23
C PHE A 166 18.90 3.78 -2.82
N ASP A 167 18.52 2.69 -2.14
CA ASP A 167 19.47 1.69 -1.62
C ASP A 167 20.20 0.97 -2.77
N TYR A 168 19.48 0.61 -3.83
CA TYR A 168 20.09 0.01 -5.03
C TYR A 168 20.87 1.00 -5.90
N SER A 169 20.89 2.28 -5.51
CA SER A 169 21.64 3.33 -6.20
C SER A 169 22.87 3.79 -5.44
N HIS A 170 22.98 3.49 -4.14
CA HIS A 170 24.11 3.88 -3.29
C HIS A 170 24.52 2.72 -2.36
N PRO A 171 25.15 1.65 -2.89
CA PRO A 171 25.46 0.45 -2.10
C PRO A 171 26.49 0.65 -0.98
N ASP A 172 27.11 1.83 -0.88
CA ASP A 172 28.24 2.10 0.02
C ASP A 172 28.02 3.41 0.82
N ASN A 173 27.13 3.43 1.83
CA ASN A 173 27.13 4.27 3.06
C ASN A 173 25.75 4.25 3.77
N LYS A 174 25.63 4.93 4.94
CA LYS A 174 24.34 5.26 5.59
C LYS A 174 23.31 5.62 4.50
N PRO A 175 22.08 5.08 4.54
CA PRO A 175 21.11 5.37 3.49
C PRO A 175 20.85 6.87 3.44
N ASP A 176 21.16 7.52 2.32
CA ASP A 176 21.05 8.98 2.15
C ASP A 176 19.60 9.48 2.28
N TRP A 177 18.64 8.56 2.25
CA TRP A 177 17.24 8.86 2.44
C TRP A 177 16.80 8.98 3.90
N MET A 178 17.59 8.50 4.88
CA MET A 178 17.26 8.60 6.30
C MET A 178 17.73 9.91 6.92
N SER A 179 16.78 10.69 7.44
CA SER A 179 17.10 11.83 8.30
C SER A 179 17.68 11.36 9.65
N ASP A 180 18.32 12.27 10.39
CA ASP A 180 18.80 11.96 11.74
C ASP A 180 17.66 11.61 12.71
N LYS A 181 16.44 12.09 12.48
CA LYS A 181 15.27 11.76 13.31
C LYS A 181 14.77 10.35 13.04
N VAL A 182 14.61 10.00 11.76
CA VAL A 182 14.19 8.64 11.35
C VAL A 182 15.23 7.63 11.82
N TYR A 183 16.51 7.95 11.64
CA TYR A 183 17.61 7.13 12.12
C TYR A 183 17.59 6.95 13.65
N LYS A 184 17.32 8.01 14.41
CA LYS A 184 17.17 7.92 15.87
C LYS A 184 15.99 7.03 16.28
N ARG A 185 14.83 7.14 15.61
CA ARG A 185 13.68 6.27 15.90
C ARG A 185 13.99 4.80 15.58
N MET A 186 14.70 4.54 14.49
CA MET A 186 15.18 3.21 14.13
C MET A 186 16.06 2.61 15.23
N GLN A 187 17.00 3.40 15.78
CA GLN A 187 17.84 2.97 16.91
C GLN A 187 17.03 2.68 18.19
N GLU A 188 16.01 3.49 18.49
CA GLU A 188 15.11 3.25 19.63
C GLU A 188 14.35 1.93 19.47
N ILE A 189 13.86 1.62 18.27
CA ILE A 189 13.20 0.34 17.97
C ILE A 189 14.18 -0.83 18.13
N GLU A 190 15.41 -0.68 17.64
CA GLU A 190 16.46 -1.70 17.79
C GLU A 190 16.81 -1.96 19.26
N GLU A 191 16.86 -0.91 20.09
CA GLU A 191 17.05 -1.04 21.54
C GLU A 191 15.85 -1.71 22.23
N GLU A 192 14.61 -1.30 21.90
CA GLU A 192 13.37 -1.90 22.42
C GLU A 192 13.32 -3.42 22.12
N MET A 193 13.72 -3.85 20.92
CA MET A 193 13.82 -5.27 20.54
C MET A 193 14.83 -6.05 21.40
N LEU A 194 15.96 -5.45 21.74
CA LEU A 194 17.00 -6.10 22.55
C LEU A 194 16.54 -6.24 24.01
N GLU A 195 15.82 -5.27 24.55
CA GLU A 195 15.24 -5.32 25.90
C GLU A 195 14.14 -6.41 26.03
N ASP A 196 13.34 -6.62 24.98
CA ASP A 196 12.34 -7.69 24.93
C ASP A 196 12.97 -9.10 24.87
N LEU A 197 14.17 -9.23 24.28
CA LEU A 197 14.93 -10.48 24.29
C LEU A 197 15.56 -10.77 25.67
N ASP A 198 16.13 -9.74 26.31
CA ASP A 198 16.75 -9.86 27.65
C ASP A 198 15.71 -10.11 28.77
N SER A 199 14.46 -9.66 28.61
CA SER A 199 13.38 -9.86 29.59
C SER A 199 12.72 -11.24 29.49
N ASN A 200 12.56 -11.80 28.29
CA ASN A 200 11.99 -13.13 28.10
C ASN A 200 12.94 -14.27 28.53
N ASP A 201 14.26 -14.10 28.41
CA ASP A 201 15.25 -15.10 28.86
C ASP A 201 15.38 -15.20 30.40
N MET A 202 14.83 -14.24 31.16
CA MET A 202 14.91 -14.18 32.62
C MET A 202 13.60 -14.57 33.34
N GLU A 203 12.46 -14.60 32.63
CA GLU A 203 11.19 -15.11 33.17
C GLU A 203 11.03 -16.62 32.93
N GLU A 204 11.46 -17.17 31.78
CA GLU A 204 11.40 -18.63 31.53
C GLU A 204 12.31 -19.45 32.48
N LEU A 205 13.36 -18.84 33.02
CA LEU A 205 14.24 -19.48 34.01
C LEU A 205 13.71 -19.40 35.45
N ASN A 206 12.79 -18.46 35.75
CA ASN A 206 12.19 -18.36 37.09
C ASN A 206 10.88 -19.15 37.20
N ASP A 207 10.15 -19.35 36.10
CA ASP A 207 8.90 -20.13 36.10
C ASP A 207 9.13 -21.65 35.97
N MET A 208 10.35 -22.10 35.62
CA MET A 208 10.72 -23.52 35.63
C MET A 208 11.13 -24.08 37.01
N GLU A 209 11.32 -23.25 38.04
CA GLU A 209 11.62 -23.73 39.40
C GLU A 209 10.36 -23.93 40.28
N ASP A 210 9.17 -23.49 39.85
CA ASP A 210 7.95 -23.49 40.67
C ASP A 210 6.76 -24.31 40.11
N MET A 211 6.98 -25.19 39.11
CA MET A 211 5.93 -26.07 38.55
C MET A 211 6.14 -27.58 38.80
N GLU A 212 6.57 -27.95 40.01
CA GLU A 212 6.13 -29.22 40.62
C GLU A 212 4.73 -28.99 41.22
N ASP A 213 3.69 -29.55 40.60
CA ASP A 213 2.28 -29.64 41.03
C ASP A 213 1.27 -28.76 40.28
N MET A 214 0.77 -29.25 39.13
CA MET A 214 -0.70 -29.26 38.90
C MET A 214 -1.11 -30.22 37.78
N GLU A 215 -1.64 -31.36 38.19
CA GLU A 215 -2.55 -32.21 37.41
C GLU A 215 -3.89 -31.49 37.19
N ASP A 216 -4.52 -31.74 36.04
CA ASP A 216 -5.95 -31.63 35.72
C ASP A 216 -6.66 -30.27 35.77
N MET A 217 -7.07 -29.74 34.61
CA MET A 217 -8.51 -29.59 34.28
C MET A 217 -8.77 -29.10 32.84
N GLU A 218 -9.51 -29.91 32.10
CA GLU A 218 -10.34 -29.49 30.97
C GLU A 218 -11.57 -28.70 31.47
N ASP A 219 -12.08 -27.81 30.61
CA ASP A 219 -13.50 -27.73 30.18
C ASP A 219 -14.10 -26.30 30.10
N LEU A 220 -14.97 -26.20 29.10
CA LEU A 220 -15.60 -25.10 28.39
C LEU A 220 -16.51 -24.18 29.22
N GLY A 221 -16.83 -23.00 28.66
CA GLY A 221 -17.98 -22.20 29.10
C GLY A 221 -18.33 -21.07 28.14
N ASP A 222 -19.36 -21.30 27.32
CA ASP A 222 -20.02 -20.38 26.39
C ASP A 222 -20.39 -19.00 26.95
N MET A 223 -20.27 -17.95 26.13
CA MET A 223 -21.15 -16.78 26.19
C MET A 223 -21.51 -16.30 24.77
N ASP A 224 -22.76 -16.55 24.40
CA ASP A 224 -23.46 -15.98 23.26
C ASP A 224 -23.80 -14.48 23.46
N ASP A 225 -24.03 -13.82 22.33
CA ASP A 225 -24.85 -12.62 22.08
C ASP A 225 -24.29 -11.22 22.38
N PHE A 226 -23.67 -10.62 21.34
CA PHE A 226 -23.85 -9.21 21.01
C PHE A 226 -24.24 -9.06 19.53
N ASP A 227 -25.55 -8.88 19.30
CA ASP A 227 -26.10 -8.42 18.02
C ASP A 227 -25.68 -6.96 17.77
N ILE A 228 -24.91 -6.72 16.70
CA ILE A 228 -24.84 -5.44 15.99
C ILE A 228 -25.04 -5.74 14.50
N ASP A 229 -26.30 -5.73 14.08
CA ASP A 229 -26.65 -5.52 12.68
C ASP A 229 -26.34 -4.07 12.28
N ASP A 230 -25.93 -3.88 11.02
CA ASP A 230 -25.69 -2.63 10.29
C ASP A 230 -24.36 -1.90 10.52
N ILE A 231 -23.29 -2.44 9.90
CA ILE A 231 -22.42 -1.75 8.92
C ILE A 231 -21.51 -2.82 8.28
N ASP A 232 -21.73 -3.19 7.02
CA ASP A 232 -20.75 -3.93 6.22
C ASP A 232 -19.57 -3.00 5.89
N ILE A 233 -18.64 -2.84 6.83
CA ILE A 233 -17.25 -2.49 6.50
C ILE A 233 -16.60 -3.82 6.12
N VAL A 234 -16.43 -4.03 4.82
CA VAL A 234 -15.56 -5.10 4.32
C VAL A 234 -14.13 -4.71 4.67
N GLU A 235 -13.64 -5.21 5.81
CA GLU A 235 -12.20 -5.29 6.08
C GLU A 235 -11.54 -6.17 5.01
N PRO A 236 -10.35 -5.81 4.51
CA PRO A 236 -9.58 -6.68 3.65
C PRO A 236 -9.02 -7.83 4.49
N ILE A 237 -9.70 -8.99 4.46
CA ILE A 237 -9.15 -10.24 4.99
C ILE A 237 -7.97 -10.65 4.09
N TYR A 238 -6.76 -10.24 4.48
CA TYR A 238 -5.53 -10.94 4.14
C TYR A 238 -5.43 -12.16 5.06
N ASP A 239 -5.98 -13.29 4.61
CA ASP A 239 -5.68 -14.57 5.26
C ASP A 239 -5.47 -15.67 4.20
N ASN A 240 -4.26 -16.22 4.28
CA ASN A 240 -3.85 -17.53 3.78
C ASN A 240 -3.82 -17.70 2.26
N LEU A 241 -2.74 -17.18 1.67
CA LEU A 241 -2.08 -17.84 0.54
C LEU A 241 -1.52 -19.17 1.07
N ASP A 242 -2.14 -20.28 0.67
CA ASP A 242 -1.50 -21.59 0.74
C ASP A 242 -0.26 -21.52 -0.15
N ALA A 243 0.92 -21.56 0.45
CA ALA A 243 2.23 -21.51 -0.19
C ALA A 243 2.59 -22.79 -1.00
N ASP A 244 1.60 -23.61 -1.35
CA ASP A 244 1.81 -24.94 -1.94
C ASP A 244 0.90 -25.20 -3.16
N GLU A 245 1.04 -24.44 -4.24
CA GLU A 245 0.90 -25.00 -5.59
C GLU A 245 1.48 -24.03 -6.64
N PHE A 246 2.42 -24.54 -7.45
CA PHE A 246 3.20 -23.88 -8.52
C PHE A 246 4.53 -23.25 -8.13
N VAL A 247 5.37 -23.99 -7.39
CA VAL A 247 6.80 -24.01 -7.71
C VAL A 247 6.99 -24.97 -8.88
N ASP A 248 7.09 -24.45 -10.11
CA ASP A 248 7.63 -25.23 -11.22
C ASP A 248 9.12 -25.46 -10.87
N GLU A 249 9.46 -26.65 -10.36
CA GLU A 249 10.83 -27.02 -9.94
C GLU A 249 11.85 -26.95 -11.10
N GLY A 250 11.42 -26.65 -12.33
CA GLY A 250 12.29 -26.26 -13.44
C GLY A 250 12.82 -24.82 -13.39
N PHE A 251 12.23 -23.92 -12.58
CA PHE A 251 12.66 -22.52 -12.48
C PHE A 251 13.81 -22.30 -11.48
N LEU A 252 14.07 -23.26 -10.59
CA LEU A 252 15.13 -23.18 -9.57
C LEU A 252 16.51 -23.65 -10.05
N GLN A 253 16.66 -24.04 -11.33
CA GLN A 253 17.95 -24.50 -11.88
C GLN A 253 18.55 -23.66 -13.01
N ASP A 254 17.85 -22.64 -13.53
CA ASP A 254 18.43 -21.69 -14.50
C ASP A 254 18.92 -20.37 -13.86
N GLY A 255 18.83 -20.24 -12.54
CA GLY A 255 19.22 -19.04 -11.79
C GLY A 255 20.73 -18.87 -11.52
N HIS A 256 21.58 -19.84 -11.89
CA HIS A 256 23.02 -19.77 -11.61
C HIS A 256 23.90 -19.31 -12.77
N ASP A 257 23.34 -19.06 -13.96
CA ASP A 257 24.08 -18.53 -15.11
C ASP A 257 23.39 -17.30 -15.74
N ALA A 258 22.59 -16.57 -14.95
CA ALA A 258 22.15 -15.23 -15.33
C ALA A 258 23.30 -14.25 -15.14
N ASP A 259 24.19 -14.22 -16.12
CA ASP A 259 25.13 -13.14 -16.44
C ASP A 259 25.02 -11.93 -15.50
N GLU A 260 25.76 -11.97 -14.38
CA GLU A 260 25.91 -10.89 -13.39
C GLU A 260 26.46 -9.60 -14.03
N SER A 261 26.76 -9.62 -15.34
CA SER A 261 27.19 -8.47 -16.13
C SER A 261 26.06 -7.70 -16.83
N LYS A 262 24.78 -8.11 -16.70
CA LYS A 262 23.67 -7.19 -16.98
C LYS A 262 23.73 -6.08 -15.94
N THR A 263 24.43 -5.01 -16.34
CA THR A 263 24.53 -3.75 -15.62
C THR A 263 23.15 -3.42 -15.06
N ILE A 264 22.97 -3.57 -13.74
CA ILE A 264 21.82 -3.02 -13.04
C ILE A 264 21.88 -1.54 -13.40
N VAL A 265 21.03 -1.11 -14.34
CA VAL A 265 20.88 0.32 -14.59
C VAL A 265 20.30 0.83 -13.29
N SER A 266 21.09 1.64 -12.59
CA SER A 266 20.65 2.21 -11.32
C SER A 266 19.37 2.98 -11.61
N VAL A 267 18.33 2.75 -10.80
CA VAL A 267 17.09 3.54 -10.88
C VAL A 267 17.41 5.04 -10.76
N CYS A 268 18.48 5.41 -10.06
CA CYS A 268 18.97 6.78 -10.02
C CYS A 268 19.54 7.30 -11.35
N ASP A 269 20.10 6.46 -12.23
CA ASP A 269 20.51 6.89 -13.58
C ASP A 269 19.31 7.35 -14.42
N GLN A 270 18.11 6.84 -14.11
CA GLN A 270 16.85 7.24 -14.71
C GLN A 270 16.25 8.49 -14.03
N MET A 271 16.69 8.79 -12.80
CA MET A 271 16.10 9.82 -11.95
C MET A 271 16.84 11.15 -12.13
N GLU A 272 16.27 12.02 -12.98
CA GLU A 272 16.70 13.42 -13.03
C GLU A 272 16.47 14.10 -11.66
N ASP A 273 17.50 14.80 -11.17
CA ASP A 273 17.58 15.50 -9.88
C ASP A 273 17.43 14.60 -8.64
N SER A 274 18.18 13.49 -8.57
CA SER A 274 18.18 12.54 -7.45
C SER A 274 18.27 13.23 -6.07
N ASP A 275 19.18 14.18 -5.87
CA ASP A 275 19.35 14.93 -4.61
C ASP A 275 18.06 15.58 -4.11
N LYS A 276 17.27 16.13 -5.04
CA LYS A 276 15.99 16.77 -4.73
C LYS A 276 14.95 15.73 -4.34
N VAL A 277 14.93 14.58 -5.03
CA VAL A 277 14.02 13.47 -4.69
C VAL A 277 14.40 12.88 -3.33
N CYS A 278 15.69 12.66 -3.05
CA CYS A 278 16.19 12.24 -1.74
C CYS A 278 15.76 13.21 -0.64
N SER A 279 15.99 14.51 -0.84
CA SER A 279 15.61 15.54 0.12
C SER A 279 14.10 15.58 0.36
N CYS A 280 13.31 15.41 -0.69
CA CYS A 280 11.85 15.33 -0.59
C CYS A 280 11.41 14.08 0.17
N PHE A 281 12.04 12.94 -0.07
CA PHE A 281 11.71 11.67 0.59
C PHE A 281 12.12 11.67 2.07
N ALA A 282 13.32 12.14 2.40
CA ALA A 282 13.76 12.31 3.78
C ALA A 282 12.81 13.24 4.56
N SER A 283 12.41 14.36 3.93
CA SER A 283 11.44 15.29 4.52
C SER A 283 10.04 14.66 4.65
N PHE A 284 9.65 13.77 3.74
CA PHE A 284 8.36 13.07 3.75
C PHE A 284 8.28 12.11 4.94
N LEU A 285 9.32 11.30 5.14
CA LEU A 285 9.42 10.42 6.31
C LEU A 285 9.49 11.23 7.61
N ASP A 286 10.25 12.32 7.65
CA ASP A 286 10.31 13.20 8.81
C ASP A 286 8.92 13.66 9.26
N MET A 287 8.01 13.95 8.32
CA MET A 287 6.64 14.35 8.65
C MET A 287 5.82 13.21 9.26
N ILE A 288 6.09 11.96 8.88
CA ILE A 288 5.43 10.77 9.45
C ILE A 288 5.88 10.54 10.90
N TYR A 289 7.19 10.66 11.16
CA TYR A 289 7.80 10.38 12.47
C TYR A 289 7.88 11.60 13.42
N SER A 290 7.48 12.80 12.98
CA SER A 290 7.54 14.02 13.83
C SER A 290 6.20 14.43 14.45
N ASP A 291 5.15 13.63 14.27
CA ASP A 291 3.76 13.93 14.66
C ASP A 291 3.22 15.27 14.12
N GLU A 292 3.91 15.87 13.13
CA GLU A 292 3.50 17.13 12.51
C GLU A 292 2.21 16.98 11.71
N VAL A 293 2.00 15.80 11.12
CA VAL A 293 0.75 15.41 10.46
C VAL A 293 -0.05 14.57 11.44
N PRO A 294 -1.25 15.02 11.88
CA PRO A 294 -2.01 14.25 12.82
C PRO A 294 -2.44 12.91 12.23
N TYR A 295 -2.37 11.88 13.05
CA TYR A 295 -2.79 10.52 12.68
C TYR A 295 -4.20 10.48 12.08
N SER A 296 -5.14 11.31 12.56
CA SER A 296 -6.51 11.39 12.04
C SER A 296 -6.61 11.83 10.58
N TYR A 297 -5.58 12.48 10.03
CA TYR A 297 -5.47 12.78 8.60
C TYR A 297 -4.77 11.64 7.85
N LEU A 298 -3.71 11.06 8.43
CA LEU A 298 -2.98 9.94 7.84
C LEU A 298 -3.88 8.71 7.65
N SER A 299 -4.71 8.37 8.63
CA SER A 299 -5.66 7.24 8.56
C SER A 299 -6.80 7.44 7.56
N GLN A 300 -6.90 8.64 6.98
CA GLN A 300 -7.87 8.97 5.93
C GLN A 300 -7.21 9.16 4.56
N MET A 301 -5.89 9.02 4.46
CA MET A 301 -5.12 9.35 3.27
C MET A 301 -5.60 8.56 2.04
N ARG A 302 -5.76 7.24 2.15
CA ARG A 302 -6.19 6.44 0.99
C ARG A 302 -7.58 6.80 0.50
N LYS A 303 -8.52 7.03 1.41
CA LYS A 303 -9.88 7.52 1.07
C LYS A 303 -9.82 8.90 0.41
N ALA A 304 -8.92 9.76 0.85
CA ALA A 304 -8.73 11.10 0.28
C ALA A 304 -8.13 11.02 -1.12
N VAL A 305 -7.13 10.15 -1.34
CA VAL A 305 -6.50 9.89 -2.64
C VAL A 305 -7.50 9.26 -3.61
N GLU A 306 -8.30 8.29 -3.16
CA GLU A 306 -9.35 7.69 -3.99
C GLU A 306 -10.36 8.74 -4.45
N GLY A 307 -10.87 9.57 -3.54
CA GLY A 307 -11.81 10.65 -3.85
C GLY A 307 -11.22 11.76 -4.70
N MET A 308 -9.94 12.08 -4.50
CA MET A 308 -9.16 12.99 -5.35
C MET A 308 -9.12 12.49 -6.78
N LEU A 309 -8.70 11.24 -6.99
CA LEU A 309 -8.61 10.63 -8.32
C LEU A 309 -9.98 10.57 -8.98
N ASP A 310 -11.02 10.14 -8.26
CA ASP A 310 -12.37 10.08 -8.79
C ASP A 310 -12.87 11.46 -9.24
N THR A 311 -12.56 12.51 -8.47
CA THR A 311 -12.91 13.90 -8.80
C THR A 311 -12.15 14.38 -10.03
N TYR A 312 -10.84 14.14 -10.08
CA TYR A 312 -9.99 14.53 -11.20
C TYR A 312 -10.42 13.84 -12.50
N MET A 313 -10.61 12.51 -12.48
CA MET A 313 -11.01 11.73 -13.66
C MET A 313 -12.37 12.18 -14.19
N TRP A 314 -13.29 12.53 -13.29
CA TRP A 314 -14.59 13.05 -13.65
C TRP A 314 -14.49 14.42 -14.32
N ASP A 315 -13.83 15.39 -13.67
CA ASP A 315 -13.74 16.77 -14.17
C ASP A 315 -13.02 16.84 -15.53
N HIS A 316 -12.14 15.87 -15.81
CA HIS A 316 -11.42 15.75 -17.09
C HIS A 316 -12.08 14.83 -18.13
N GLY A 317 -13.22 14.21 -17.82
CA GLY A 317 -13.92 13.31 -18.73
C GLY A 317 -13.15 12.02 -19.05
N LEU A 318 -12.28 11.59 -18.14
CA LEU A 318 -11.48 10.36 -18.24
C LEU A 318 -12.23 9.14 -17.69
N SER A 319 -13.19 9.36 -16.79
CA SER A 319 -14.06 8.31 -16.26
C SER A 319 -15.30 8.11 -17.14
N ILE A 320 -15.74 6.86 -17.30
CA ILE A 320 -17.05 6.57 -17.92
C ILE A 320 -18.21 6.80 -16.94
N TYR A 321 -17.92 6.90 -15.65
CA TYR A 321 -18.91 7.11 -14.62
C TYR A 321 -19.31 8.57 -14.52
N SER A 322 -20.59 8.81 -14.27
CA SER A 322 -21.18 10.16 -14.19
C SER A 322 -20.97 10.87 -12.84
N SER A 323 -20.50 10.14 -11.83
CA SER A 323 -20.34 10.55 -10.44
C SER A 323 -19.76 9.40 -9.61
N MET A 324 -19.19 9.72 -8.44
CA MET A 324 -18.74 8.70 -7.47
C MET A 324 -19.86 7.74 -7.06
N ASP A 325 -21.08 8.25 -6.83
CA ASP A 325 -22.23 7.39 -6.50
C ASP A 325 -22.58 6.44 -7.65
N SER A 326 -22.39 6.86 -8.90
CA SER A 326 -22.60 5.98 -10.05
C SER A 326 -21.51 4.92 -10.19
N LEU A 327 -20.26 5.23 -9.84
CA LEU A 327 -19.16 4.27 -9.76
C LEU A 327 -19.47 3.23 -8.66
N LYS A 328 -19.79 3.68 -7.43
CA LYS A 328 -20.12 2.79 -6.30
C LYS A 328 -21.30 1.87 -6.60
N ARG A 329 -22.38 2.41 -7.19
CA ARG A 329 -23.55 1.60 -7.59
C ARG A 329 -23.21 0.58 -8.68
N SER A 330 -22.39 0.96 -9.66
CA SER A 330 -21.97 0.07 -10.74
C SER A 330 -21.10 -1.06 -10.21
N LYS A 331 -20.12 -0.75 -9.36
CA LYS A 331 -19.27 -1.74 -8.70
C LYS A 331 -20.08 -2.77 -7.91
N LEU A 332 -20.98 -2.31 -7.03
CA LEU A 332 -21.87 -3.18 -6.26
C LEU A 332 -22.74 -4.07 -7.16
N TYR A 333 -23.23 -3.53 -8.27
CA TYR A 333 -24.03 -4.30 -9.23
C TYR A 333 -23.19 -5.39 -9.91
N LEU A 334 -21.96 -5.08 -10.33
CA LEU A 334 -21.05 -6.03 -10.96
C LEU A 334 -20.64 -7.14 -9.99
N GLU A 335 -20.36 -6.81 -8.73
CA GLU A 335 -20.03 -7.76 -7.66
C GLU A 335 -21.16 -8.79 -7.51
N LYS A 336 -22.39 -8.29 -7.31
CA LYS A 336 -23.58 -9.15 -7.18
C LYS A 336 -23.85 -10.00 -8.43
N ALA A 337 -23.60 -9.44 -9.61
CA ALA A 337 -23.79 -10.17 -10.87
C ALA A 337 -22.74 -11.30 -11.04
N ALA A 338 -21.49 -11.04 -10.65
CA ALA A 338 -20.41 -12.00 -10.72
C ALA A 338 -20.62 -13.16 -9.73
N GLU A 339 -20.98 -12.87 -8.48
CA GLU A 339 -21.34 -13.87 -7.47
C GLU A 339 -22.47 -14.79 -7.93
N LYS A 340 -23.53 -14.20 -8.48
CA LYS A 340 -24.66 -14.97 -9.03
C LYS A 340 -24.24 -15.86 -10.18
N THR A 341 -23.36 -15.38 -11.06
CA THR A 341 -22.86 -16.15 -12.20
C THR A 341 -22.00 -17.33 -11.74
N ALA A 342 -21.11 -17.10 -10.77
CA ALA A 342 -20.30 -18.15 -10.16
C ALA A 342 -21.17 -19.25 -9.52
N TYR A 343 -22.19 -18.86 -8.75
CA TYR A 343 -23.14 -19.78 -8.13
C TYR A 343 -23.86 -20.66 -9.15
N LEU A 344 -24.38 -20.05 -10.23
CA LEU A 344 -25.07 -20.80 -11.29
C LEU A 344 -24.15 -21.76 -12.03
N ASN A 345 -22.88 -21.39 -12.24
CA ASN A 345 -21.89 -22.25 -12.89
C ASN A 345 -21.48 -23.44 -11.99
N ALA A 346 -21.35 -23.25 -10.68
CA ALA A 346 -21.12 -24.34 -9.73
C ALA A 346 -22.28 -25.34 -9.72
N GLN A 347 -23.53 -24.85 -9.67
CA GLN A 347 -24.72 -25.72 -9.75
C GLN A 347 -24.81 -26.54 -11.04
N ARG A 348 -24.32 -26.00 -12.17
CA ARG A 348 -24.31 -26.71 -13.46
C ARG A 348 -23.25 -27.81 -13.50
N LYS A 349 -22.09 -27.59 -12.89
CA LYS A 349 -21.03 -28.61 -12.80
C LYS A 349 -21.44 -29.78 -11.92
N ASN A 350 -22.17 -29.54 -10.84
CA ASN A 350 -22.60 -30.60 -9.91
C ASN A 350 -23.80 -31.42 -10.41
N ARG A 351 -24.35 -31.09 -11.59
CA ARG A 351 -25.46 -31.83 -12.25
C ARG A 351 -25.01 -32.64 -13.47
N LEU A 352 -23.76 -32.50 -13.89
CA LEU A 352 -23.11 -33.27 -14.96
C LEU A 352 -22.19 -34.30 -14.32
#